data_AF-A0A257UUQ9-F1
#
_entry.id   AF-A0A257UUQ9-F1
#
_cell.length_a   1.000
_cell.length_b   1.000
_cell.length_c   1.000
_cell.angle_alpha   90.00
_cell.angle_beta   90.00
_cell.angle_gamma   90.00
#
_symmetry.space_group_name_H-M   'P 1'
#
loop_
_entity.id
_entity.type
_entity.pdbx_description
1 polymer ?
#
loop_
_entity_poly.entity_id
_entity_poly.type
_entity_poly.pdbx_seq_one_letter_code
_entity_poly.pdbx_strand_id
1 'polypeptide(L)'
;MPLDLARWLPEFPVRQHCLYLNHAAVAPLPLRVAEAMRVRIAEQETAVLVGEEEFAANVAPYLALQRRGVAVRRFPTPAGRVTLETVLPLLKPPVKVLALSWVAFHTGWVAPAAELASAAHERGVLVVLDAIQGLGVLPDRFDDLGVDALVADGHKWLLGPEGLGLMVTRPTLRAALTPVLAGWLNVRRPDRQLFLQELEFHQDGRRFEPGATPTVLVAGLAAALDLLLDVGLDEVHARVTRHARMSTQLLLKSGWRVGSP
;
A
#
# COMPACT_ATOMS: atom_id res chain seq x y z
N MET A 1 30.44 -1.36 -39.50
CA MET A 1 29.51 -0.21 -39.64
C MET A 1 29.43 0.49 -38.30
N PRO A 2 29.51 1.83 -38.23
CA PRO A 2 29.29 2.56 -37.00
C PRO A 2 27.83 2.40 -36.55
N LEU A 3 27.60 2.22 -35.24
CA LEU A 3 26.26 2.25 -34.66
C LEU A 3 25.72 3.68 -34.74
N ASP A 4 24.64 3.88 -35.51
CA ASP A 4 23.90 5.15 -35.53
C ASP A 4 23.02 5.26 -34.28
N LEU A 5 23.58 5.89 -33.25
CA LEU A 5 22.91 6.13 -31.97
C LEU A 5 21.79 7.18 -32.09
N ALA A 6 21.79 8.02 -33.14
CA ALA A 6 20.81 9.08 -33.32
C ALA A 6 19.40 8.53 -33.56
N ARG A 7 19.28 7.36 -34.20
CA ARG A 7 17.98 6.70 -34.43
C ARG A 7 17.28 6.23 -33.14
N TRP A 8 18.03 6.06 -32.05
CA TRP A 8 17.54 5.54 -30.78
C TRP A 8 17.37 6.61 -29.70
N LEU A 9 17.82 7.83 -29.95
CA LEU A 9 17.67 8.97 -29.03
C LEU A 9 16.22 9.24 -28.58
N PRO A 10 15.19 9.08 -29.44
CA PRO A 10 13.80 9.22 -29.03
C PRO A 10 13.31 8.09 -28.10
N GLU A 11 13.91 6.91 -28.22
CA GLU A 11 13.57 5.72 -27.41
C GLU A 11 14.29 5.76 -26.04
N PHE A 12 15.43 6.47 -25.95
CA PHE A 12 16.25 6.63 -24.74
C PHE A 12 16.77 8.07 -24.59
N PRO A 13 15.98 9.02 -24.06
CA PRO A 13 16.36 10.42 -24.00
C PRO A 13 17.47 10.67 -22.97
N VAL A 14 18.72 10.67 -23.43
CA VAL A 14 19.90 11.02 -22.62
C VAL A 14 19.98 12.54 -22.46
N ARG A 15 19.96 13.06 -21.23
CA ARG A 15 20.26 14.47 -20.90
C ARG A 15 21.59 14.55 -20.18
N GLN A 16 22.32 15.66 -20.39
CA GLN A 16 23.75 15.88 -20.10
C GLN A 16 24.25 15.63 -18.65
N HIS A 17 23.41 15.19 -17.71
CA HIS A 17 23.76 15.01 -16.30
C HIS A 17 23.28 13.69 -15.66
N CYS A 18 23.50 12.54 -16.31
CA CYS A 18 23.52 11.24 -15.61
C CYS A 18 24.32 10.19 -16.40
N LEU A 19 25.33 9.58 -15.76
CA LEU A 19 25.96 8.34 -16.20
C LEU A 19 25.08 7.17 -15.76
N TYR A 20 24.54 6.42 -16.71
CA TYR A 20 23.92 5.12 -16.42
C TYR A 20 25.03 4.09 -16.19
N LEU A 21 25.33 3.83 -14.92
CA LEU A 21 26.17 2.69 -14.54
C LEU A 21 25.27 1.54 -14.10
N ASN A 22 25.40 0.44 -14.83
CA ASN A 22 24.78 -0.85 -14.59
C ASN A 22 25.18 -1.43 -13.22
N HIS A 23 24.18 -1.71 -12.37
CA HIS A 23 24.11 -2.96 -11.61
C HIS A 23 22.67 -3.18 -11.11
N ALA A 24 21.91 -4.07 -11.77
CA ALA A 24 20.69 -4.72 -11.28
C ALA A 24 19.61 -3.84 -10.56
N ALA A 25 18.79 -3.10 -11.32
CA ALA A 25 17.38 -2.78 -10.98
C ALA A 25 16.68 -2.09 -12.18
N VAL A 26 15.36 -2.30 -12.25
CA VAL A 26 14.37 -1.98 -13.31
C VAL A 26 14.58 -0.66 -14.09
N ALA A 27 14.58 -0.75 -15.42
CA ALA A 27 14.55 0.40 -16.35
C ALA A 27 13.11 0.84 -16.69
N PRO A 28 12.86 2.12 -17.04
CA PRO A 28 11.57 2.55 -17.57
C PRO A 28 11.23 1.84 -18.89
N LEU A 29 9.94 1.54 -19.09
CA LEU A 29 9.42 0.91 -20.31
C LEU A 29 9.73 1.77 -21.56
N PRO A 30 10.10 1.15 -22.70
CA PRO A 30 10.16 1.86 -23.98
C PRO A 30 8.82 2.53 -24.31
N LEU A 31 8.86 3.71 -24.92
CA LEU A 31 7.68 4.56 -25.16
C LEU A 31 6.57 3.82 -25.91
N ARG A 32 6.93 2.99 -26.90
CA ARG A 32 5.98 2.19 -27.71
C ARG A 32 5.25 1.12 -26.89
N VAL A 33 5.92 0.57 -25.87
CA VAL A 33 5.31 -0.42 -24.96
C VAL A 33 4.38 0.29 -23.98
N ALA A 34 4.79 1.46 -23.47
CA ALA A 34 3.93 2.30 -22.65
C ALA A 34 2.68 2.79 -23.42
N GLU A 35 2.81 3.16 -24.69
CA GLU A 35 1.69 3.60 -25.55
C GLU A 35 0.74 2.46 -25.90
N ALA A 36 1.25 1.27 -26.24
CA ALA A 36 0.43 0.09 -26.50
C ALA A 36 -0.35 -0.36 -25.26
N MET A 37 0.27 -0.28 -24.07
CA MET A 37 -0.42 -0.54 -22.79
C MET A 37 -1.46 0.54 -22.49
N ARG A 38 -1.20 1.81 -22.84
CA ARG A 38 -2.14 2.92 -22.64
C ARG A 38 -3.42 2.76 -23.46
N VAL A 39 -3.33 2.28 -24.69
CA VAL A 39 -4.49 2.03 -25.56
C VAL A 39 -5.33 0.86 -25.03
N ARG A 40 -4.72 -0.17 -24.45
CA ARG A 40 -5.43 -1.35 -23.91
C ARG A 40 -6.12 -1.09 -22.56
N ILE A 41 -5.62 -0.14 -21.76
CA ILE A 41 -6.17 0.18 -20.43
C ILE A 41 -7.34 1.18 -20.54
N ALA A 42 -7.44 1.92 -21.64
CA ALA A 42 -8.45 2.97 -21.84
C ALA A 42 -9.89 2.46 -22.07
N GLU A 43 -10.14 1.15 -22.11
CA GLU A 43 -11.47 0.59 -22.43
C GLU A 43 -12.36 0.30 -21.20
N GLN A 44 -11.97 0.68 -19.99
CA GLN A 44 -12.83 0.57 -18.81
C GLN A 44 -12.77 1.82 -17.93
N GLU A 45 -13.92 2.48 -17.73
CA GLU A 45 -14.06 3.47 -16.67
C GLU A 45 -13.78 2.78 -15.32
N THR A 46 -12.65 3.11 -14.70
CA THR A 46 -12.25 2.59 -13.39
C THR A 46 -12.00 3.76 -12.44
N ALA A 47 -12.59 3.71 -11.25
CA ALA A 47 -12.35 4.71 -10.22
C ALA A 47 -11.83 4.07 -8.92
N VAL A 48 -10.93 4.80 -8.25
CA VAL A 48 -10.54 4.57 -6.86
C VAL A 48 -11.24 5.60 -5.98
N LEU A 49 -11.88 5.15 -4.91
CA LEU A 49 -12.50 5.99 -3.91
C LEU A 49 -11.55 6.12 -2.70
N VAL A 50 -11.22 7.35 -2.30
CA VAL A 50 -10.34 7.66 -1.15
C VAL A 50 -10.94 8.80 -0.30
N GLY A 51 -10.59 8.88 0.97
CA GLY A 51 -11.09 9.95 1.86
C GLY A 51 -10.50 11.32 1.50
N GLU A 52 -11.17 12.39 1.89
CA GLU A 52 -10.69 13.77 1.70
C GLU A 52 -9.48 14.11 2.60
N GLU A 53 -9.45 13.58 3.82
CA GLU A 53 -8.41 13.83 4.82
C GLU A 53 -7.35 12.70 4.89
N GLU A 54 -7.24 11.88 3.83
CA GLU A 54 -6.24 10.80 3.73
C GLU A 54 -4.80 11.31 3.69
N PHE A 55 -3.87 10.54 4.27
CA PHE A 55 -2.46 10.87 4.23
C PHE A 55 -1.92 10.81 2.79
N ALA A 56 -0.99 11.70 2.44
CA ALA A 56 -0.50 11.85 1.08
C ALA A 56 0.05 10.55 0.46
N ALA A 57 0.71 9.69 1.26
CA ALA A 57 1.24 8.41 0.78
C ALA A 57 0.15 7.41 0.36
N ASN A 58 -1.04 7.46 0.98
CA ASN A 58 -2.19 6.64 0.60
C ASN A 58 -2.99 7.24 -0.58
N VAL A 59 -2.59 8.42 -1.08
CA VAL A 59 -3.30 9.14 -2.15
C VAL A 59 -2.47 9.23 -3.43
N ALA A 60 -1.19 9.58 -3.28
CA ALA A 60 -0.29 9.85 -4.40
C ALA A 60 -0.21 8.70 -5.41
N PRO A 61 -0.18 7.40 -5.02
CA PRO A 61 -0.18 6.30 -5.98
C PRO A 61 -1.41 6.30 -6.88
N TYR A 62 -2.59 6.61 -6.35
CA TYR A 62 -3.84 6.64 -7.12
C TYR A 62 -3.93 7.85 -8.03
N LEU A 63 -3.49 9.03 -7.57
CA LEU A 63 -3.37 10.21 -8.45
C LEU A 63 -2.41 9.95 -9.61
N ALA A 64 -1.30 9.26 -9.35
CA ALA A 64 -0.36 8.86 -10.40
C ALA A 64 -0.96 7.88 -11.42
N LEU A 65 -2.07 7.18 -11.10
CA LEU A 65 -2.82 6.34 -12.03
C LEU A 65 -3.80 7.13 -12.92
N GLN A 66 -4.07 8.41 -12.64
CA GLN A 66 -4.91 9.24 -13.51
C GLN A 66 -4.32 9.35 -14.93
N ARG A 67 -2.99 9.37 -15.07
CA ARG A 67 -2.31 9.33 -16.38
C ARG A 67 -2.57 8.04 -17.17
N ARG A 68 -3.14 7.01 -16.51
CA ARG A 68 -3.52 5.71 -17.08
C ARG A 68 -5.05 5.57 -17.19
N GLY A 69 -5.81 6.65 -17.06
CA GLY A 69 -7.28 6.65 -17.19
C GLY A 69 -8.05 6.25 -15.93
N VAL A 70 -7.38 6.02 -14.80
CA VAL A 70 -8.07 5.72 -13.54
C VAL A 70 -8.55 7.01 -12.89
N ALA A 71 -9.85 7.13 -12.66
CA ALA A 71 -10.42 8.27 -11.93
C ALA A 71 -10.14 8.14 -10.42
N VAL A 72 -9.93 9.26 -9.74
CA VAL A 72 -9.84 9.31 -8.27
C VAL A 72 -11.05 10.10 -7.76
N ARG A 73 -11.90 9.43 -6.97
CA ARG A 73 -13.07 10.02 -6.34
C ARG A 73 -12.80 10.20 -4.84
N ARG A 74 -13.45 11.21 -4.27
CA ARG A 74 -13.32 11.55 -2.85
C ARG A 74 -14.64 11.30 -2.12
N PHE A 75 -14.53 10.88 -0.86
CA PHE A 75 -15.66 10.89 0.07
C PHE A 75 -15.35 11.80 1.27
N PRO A 76 -16.37 12.50 1.82
CA PRO A 76 -16.17 13.36 2.98
C PRO A 76 -15.71 12.59 4.21
N THR A 77 -14.71 13.12 4.90
CA THR A 77 -14.16 12.53 6.14
C THR A 77 -14.06 13.58 7.24
N PRO A 78 -15.18 14.20 7.67
CA PRO A 78 -15.14 15.34 8.59
C PRO A 78 -14.42 14.98 9.89
N ALA A 79 -13.34 15.71 10.20
CA ALA A 79 -12.48 15.44 11.36
C ALA A 79 -11.88 14.01 11.34
N GLY A 80 -11.48 13.56 10.15
CA GLY A 80 -10.92 12.23 9.89
C GLY A 80 -11.90 11.07 10.04
N ARG A 81 -13.21 11.33 10.22
CA ARG A 81 -14.21 10.28 10.46
C ARG A 81 -14.60 9.57 9.16
N VAL A 82 -14.21 8.31 9.06
CA VAL A 82 -14.68 7.38 8.02
C VAL A 82 -15.82 6.55 8.60
N THR A 83 -17.00 6.60 7.96
CA THR A 83 -18.19 5.85 8.41
C THR A 83 -18.88 5.18 7.22
N LEU A 84 -19.77 4.22 7.48
CA LEU A 84 -20.54 3.56 6.42
C LEU A 84 -21.43 4.59 5.69
N GLU A 85 -22.05 5.51 6.43
CA GLU A 85 -22.97 6.50 5.88
C GLU A 85 -22.28 7.40 4.84
N THR A 86 -21.01 7.75 5.05
CA THR A 86 -20.26 8.59 4.11
C THR A 86 -19.72 7.81 2.92
N VAL A 87 -19.35 6.54 3.10
CA VAL A 87 -18.69 5.73 2.06
C VAL A 87 -19.68 4.98 1.17
N LEU A 88 -20.68 4.30 1.74
CA LEU A 88 -21.54 3.36 0.99
C LEU A 88 -22.29 3.98 -0.21
N PRO A 89 -22.83 5.22 -0.12
CA PRO A 89 -23.52 5.83 -1.27
C PRO A 89 -22.62 6.07 -2.50
N LEU A 90 -21.31 6.01 -2.30
CA LEU A 90 -20.29 6.27 -3.32
C LEU A 90 -19.66 4.98 -3.87
N LEU A 91 -19.88 3.83 -3.22
CA LEU A 91 -19.45 2.51 -3.69
C LEU A 91 -20.37 2.01 -4.83
N LYS A 92 -20.26 2.64 -5.99
CA LYS A 92 -21.02 2.29 -7.18
C LYS A 92 -20.14 2.42 -8.42
N PRO A 93 -20.49 1.76 -9.55
CA PRO A 93 -19.74 1.93 -10.78
C PRO A 93 -19.50 3.42 -11.12
N PRO A 94 -18.28 3.78 -11.58
CA PRO A 94 -17.15 2.92 -11.93
C PRO A 94 -16.17 2.60 -10.77
N VAL A 95 -16.54 2.80 -9.49
CA VAL A 95 -15.63 2.51 -8.36
C VAL A 95 -15.29 1.01 -8.32
N LYS A 96 -14.00 0.69 -8.30
CA LYS A 96 -13.46 -0.69 -8.21
C LYS A 96 -12.56 -0.91 -7.01
N VAL A 97 -12.02 0.16 -6.42
CA VAL A 97 -11.18 0.10 -5.23
C VAL A 97 -11.63 1.18 -4.25
N LEU A 98 -11.80 0.80 -2.99
CA LEU A 98 -11.86 1.69 -1.84
C LEU A 98 -10.50 1.62 -1.14
N ALA A 99 -9.83 2.76 -1.01
CA ALA A 99 -8.60 2.86 -0.24
C ALA A 99 -8.76 3.84 0.92
N LEU A 100 -8.40 3.40 2.12
CA LEU A 100 -8.65 4.14 3.36
C LEU A 100 -7.58 3.84 4.42
N SER A 101 -7.33 4.80 5.29
CA SER A 101 -6.58 4.59 6.53
C SER A 101 -7.44 3.84 7.56
N TRP A 102 -6.85 2.85 8.23
CA TRP A 102 -7.50 2.16 9.35
C TRP A 102 -7.64 3.09 10.56
N VAL A 103 -6.60 3.89 10.82
CA VAL A 103 -6.62 4.93 11.84
C VAL A 103 -6.18 6.26 11.24
N ALA A 104 -7.03 7.28 11.33
CA ALA A 104 -6.74 8.61 10.80
C ALA A 104 -5.53 9.22 11.54
N PHE A 105 -4.47 9.55 10.81
CA PHE A 105 -3.20 9.97 11.42
C PHE A 105 -3.28 11.25 12.25
N HIS A 106 -4.22 12.15 11.92
CA HIS A 106 -4.33 13.47 12.53
C HIS A 106 -5.41 13.57 13.62
N THR A 107 -6.36 12.63 13.67
CA THR A 107 -7.40 12.60 14.71
C THR A 107 -7.38 11.34 15.56
N GLY A 108 -6.83 10.23 15.08
CA GLY A 108 -6.88 8.94 15.77
C GLY A 108 -8.23 8.22 15.61
N TRP A 109 -9.10 8.67 14.70
CA TRP A 109 -10.34 7.95 14.38
C TRP A 109 -10.03 6.55 13.84
N VAL A 110 -10.63 5.52 14.42
CA VAL A 110 -10.53 4.13 13.95
C VAL A 110 -11.70 3.85 13.01
N ALA A 111 -11.40 3.53 11.74
CA ALA A 111 -12.40 3.21 10.74
C ALA A 111 -13.03 1.82 10.99
N PRO A 112 -14.34 1.63 10.74
CA PRO A 112 -15.02 0.34 10.80
C PRO A 112 -14.67 -0.51 9.56
N ALA A 113 -13.41 -0.96 9.50
CA ALA A 113 -12.81 -1.55 8.30
C ALA A 113 -13.50 -2.87 7.88
N ALA A 114 -13.90 -3.70 8.84
CA ALA A 114 -14.58 -4.97 8.57
C ALA A 114 -15.96 -4.77 7.93
N GLU A 115 -16.75 -3.84 8.48
CA GLU A 115 -18.07 -3.51 7.96
C GLU A 115 -17.98 -2.85 6.58
N LEU A 116 -16.99 -1.97 6.38
CA LEU A 116 -16.72 -1.35 5.08
C LEU A 116 -16.27 -2.39 4.04
N ALA A 117 -15.41 -3.34 4.42
CA ALA A 117 -14.97 -4.41 3.54
C ALA A 117 -16.14 -5.30 3.10
N SER A 118 -16.96 -5.75 4.05
CA SER A 118 -18.16 -6.55 3.75
C SER A 118 -19.07 -5.83 2.75
N ALA A 119 -19.40 -4.56 3.01
CA ALA A 119 -20.28 -3.80 2.14
C ALA A 119 -19.66 -3.47 0.77
N ALA A 120 -18.34 -3.28 0.69
CA ALA A 120 -17.63 -3.08 -0.57
C ALA A 120 -17.64 -4.35 -1.44
N HIS A 121 -17.46 -5.52 -0.82
CA HIS A 121 -17.47 -6.82 -1.51
C HIS A 121 -18.83 -7.15 -2.14
N GLU A 122 -19.94 -6.82 -1.46
CA GLU A 122 -21.30 -6.91 -2.05
C GLU A 122 -21.44 -6.14 -3.37
N ARG A 123 -20.59 -5.13 -3.60
CA ARG A 123 -20.61 -4.24 -4.77
C ARG A 123 -19.47 -4.54 -5.75
N GLY A 124 -18.69 -5.60 -5.51
CA GLY A 124 -17.52 -5.96 -6.32
C GLY A 124 -16.40 -4.93 -6.25
N VAL A 125 -16.26 -4.22 -5.12
CA VAL A 125 -15.21 -3.23 -4.86
C VAL A 125 -14.17 -3.84 -3.94
N LEU A 126 -12.90 -3.77 -4.32
CA LEU A 126 -11.77 -4.21 -3.50
C LEU A 126 -11.45 -3.17 -2.41
N VAL A 127 -10.97 -3.62 -1.26
CA VAL A 127 -10.55 -2.74 -0.16
C VAL A 127 -9.06 -2.85 0.11
N VAL A 128 -8.37 -1.70 0.03
CA VAL A 128 -6.96 -1.53 0.38
C VAL A 128 -6.87 -0.69 1.66
N LEU A 129 -6.33 -1.28 2.72
CA LEU A 129 -6.25 -0.66 4.02
C LEU A 129 -4.83 -0.17 4.31
N ASP A 130 -4.65 1.13 4.52
CA ASP A 130 -3.44 1.68 5.14
C ASP A 130 -3.52 1.47 6.66
N ALA A 131 -2.75 0.53 7.16
CA ALA A 131 -2.73 0.12 8.56
C ALA A 131 -1.55 0.71 9.34
N ILE A 132 -0.83 1.71 8.81
CA ILE A 132 0.40 2.23 9.42
C ILE A 132 0.21 2.78 10.84
N GLN A 133 -1.01 3.18 11.20
CA GLN A 133 -1.38 3.68 12.53
C GLN A 133 -2.15 2.64 13.39
N GLY A 134 -2.51 1.49 12.83
CA GLY A 134 -3.31 0.46 13.51
C GLY A 134 -2.56 -0.85 13.76
N LEU A 135 -1.72 -1.28 12.81
CA LEU A 135 -1.00 -2.54 12.89
C LEU A 135 0.02 -2.52 14.04
N GLY A 136 -0.05 -3.51 14.93
CA GLY A 136 0.75 -3.56 16.16
C GLY A 136 0.08 -2.93 17.38
N VAL A 137 -1.11 -2.33 17.23
CA VAL A 137 -1.87 -1.71 18.34
C VAL A 137 -3.31 -2.18 18.40
N LEU A 138 -4.00 -2.23 17.26
CA LEU A 138 -5.39 -2.68 17.21
C LEU A 138 -5.42 -4.21 17.25
N PRO A 139 -6.44 -4.79 17.93
CA PRO A 139 -6.46 -6.22 18.21
C PRO A 139 -6.90 -7.05 16.99
N ASP A 140 -7.61 -6.46 16.04
CA ASP A 140 -8.15 -7.17 14.88
C ASP A 140 -7.03 -7.71 13.98
N ARG A 141 -7.18 -8.95 13.52
CA ARG A 141 -6.25 -9.58 12.59
C ARG A 141 -6.66 -9.30 11.15
N PHE A 142 -5.74 -9.50 10.23
CA PHE A 142 -5.99 -9.33 8.79
C PHE A 142 -7.23 -10.11 8.31
N ASP A 143 -7.42 -11.33 8.79
CA ASP A 143 -8.55 -12.17 8.40
C ASP A 143 -9.89 -11.63 8.94
N ASP A 144 -9.89 -11.05 10.16
CA ASP A 144 -11.07 -10.45 10.80
C ASP A 144 -11.52 -9.19 10.06
N LEU A 145 -10.57 -8.42 9.52
CA LEU A 145 -10.83 -7.15 8.84
C LEU A 145 -11.52 -7.29 7.49
N GLY A 146 -11.54 -8.47 6.89
CA GLY A 146 -12.23 -8.66 5.61
C GLY A 146 -11.55 -8.02 4.38
N VAL A 147 -10.51 -7.19 4.54
CA VAL A 147 -9.92 -6.40 3.45
C VAL A 147 -9.12 -7.26 2.45
N ASP A 148 -8.90 -6.74 1.24
CA ASP A 148 -8.19 -7.47 0.18
C ASP A 148 -6.67 -7.29 0.27
N ALA A 149 -6.24 -6.10 0.68
CA ALA A 149 -4.84 -5.80 0.98
C ALA A 149 -4.73 -4.91 2.22
N LEU A 150 -3.67 -5.13 2.99
CA LEU A 150 -3.26 -4.31 4.12
C LEU A 150 -1.81 -3.91 3.92
N VAL A 151 -1.51 -2.63 4.07
CA VAL A 151 -0.15 -2.08 3.94
C VAL A 151 0.22 -1.34 5.21
N ALA A 152 1.44 -1.52 5.69
CA ALA A 152 1.98 -0.79 6.83
C ALA A 152 3.49 -0.61 6.70
N ASP A 153 4.02 0.43 7.30
CA ASP A 153 5.46 0.59 7.49
C ASP A 153 5.90 -0.02 8.84
N GLY A 154 7.12 -0.57 8.89
CA GLY A 154 7.73 -1.14 10.08
C GLY A 154 8.14 -0.13 11.17
N HIS A 155 8.41 1.14 10.86
CA HIS A 155 9.06 2.05 11.82
C HIS A 155 8.13 2.82 12.76
N LYS A 156 6.82 2.60 12.65
CA LYS A 156 5.85 3.23 13.57
C LYS A 156 5.53 2.27 14.71
N TRP A 157 4.28 1.80 14.77
CA TRP A 157 3.80 0.93 15.84
C TRP A 157 4.40 -0.46 15.82
N LEU A 158 5.04 -0.85 14.72
CA LEU A 158 5.80 -2.09 14.62
C LEU A 158 7.20 -2.00 15.20
N LEU A 159 7.67 -0.82 15.63
CA LEU A 159 8.95 -0.59 16.31
C LEU A 159 10.21 -1.03 15.52
N GLY A 160 10.06 -1.31 14.23
CA GLY A 160 11.14 -1.72 13.34
C GLY A 160 11.96 -0.54 12.82
N PRO A 161 12.99 -0.80 12.01
CA PRO A 161 13.77 0.24 11.37
C PRO A 161 13.01 0.87 10.19
N GLU A 162 13.30 2.14 9.90
CA GLU A 162 12.80 2.82 8.70
C GLU A 162 13.33 2.19 7.41
N GLY A 163 12.50 2.15 6.37
CA GLY A 163 12.86 1.64 5.04
C GLY A 163 12.39 0.23 4.73
N LEU A 164 11.64 -0.41 5.65
CA LEU A 164 10.97 -1.68 5.41
C LEU A 164 9.49 -1.61 5.79
N GLY A 165 8.62 -1.92 4.83
CA GLY A 165 7.18 -2.05 5.03
C GLY A 165 6.68 -3.46 4.75
N LEU A 166 5.42 -3.68 5.10
CA LEU A 166 4.71 -4.94 4.93
C LEU A 166 3.50 -4.71 4.02
N MET A 167 3.25 -5.68 3.16
CA MET A 167 2.00 -5.78 2.41
C MET A 167 1.45 -7.20 2.58
N VAL A 168 0.25 -7.28 3.13
CA VAL A 168 -0.50 -8.53 3.28
C VAL A 168 -1.65 -8.51 2.28
N THR A 169 -1.91 -9.63 1.62
CA THR A 169 -2.95 -9.75 0.59
C THR A 169 -3.70 -11.06 0.73
N ARG A 170 -4.99 -11.03 0.37
CA ARG A 170 -5.75 -12.26 0.12
C ARG A 170 -5.12 -13.04 -1.05
N PRO A 171 -5.10 -14.38 -1.00
CA PRO A 171 -4.56 -15.19 -2.10
C PRO A 171 -5.19 -14.90 -3.47
N THR A 172 -6.50 -14.62 -3.50
CA THR A 172 -7.25 -14.29 -4.71
C THR A 172 -6.78 -12.98 -5.33
N LEU A 173 -6.64 -11.91 -4.54
CA LEU A 173 -6.08 -10.64 -5.02
C LEU A 173 -4.63 -10.86 -5.47
N ARG A 174 -3.81 -11.53 -4.66
CA ARG A 174 -2.41 -11.80 -5.00
C ARG A 174 -2.26 -12.51 -6.34
N ALA A 175 -3.09 -13.51 -6.63
CA ALA A 175 -3.06 -14.24 -7.89
C ALA A 175 -3.44 -13.36 -9.09
N ALA A 176 -4.41 -12.45 -8.92
CA ALA A 176 -4.90 -11.54 -9.96
C ALA A 176 -3.94 -10.37 -10.26
N LEU A 177 -3.03 -10.04 -9.34
CA LEU A 177 -2.06 -8.96 -9.52
C LEU A 177 -0.87 -9.39 -10.40
N THR A 178 -0.47 -8.49 -11.30
CA THR A 178 0.78 -8.59 -12.07
C THR A 178 1.83 -7.67 -11.45
N PRO A 179 2.99 -8.19 -11.01
CA PRO A 179 4.08 -7.35 -10.48
C PRO A 179 4.52 -6.26 -11.47
N VAL A 180 4.69 -5.03 -10.97
CA VAL A 180 5.19 -3.91 -11.79
C VAL A 180 6.69 -4.04 -12.05
N LEU A 181 7.43 -4.54 -11.06
CA LEU A 181 8.88 -4.73 -11.12
C LEU A 181 9.16 -6.24 -11.23
N ALA A 182 9.99 -6.61 -12.20
CA ALA A 182 10.55 -7.96 -12.31
C ALA A 182 12.02 -7.91 -11.96
N GLY A 183 12.48 -8.89 -11.18
CA GLY A 183 13.87 -9.03 -10.81
C GLY A 183 14.18 -10.48 -10.46
N TRP A 184 15.45 -10.76 -10.20
CA TRP A 184 15.90 -12.14 -10.09
C TRP A 184 15.35 -12.86 -8.85
N LEU A 185 14.89 -12.17 -7.79
CA LEU A 185 14.37 -12.83 -6.59
C LEU A 185 12.83 -13.01 -6.56
N ASN A 186 12.08 -12.35 -7.44
CA ASN A 186 10.63 -12.53 -7.50
C ASN A 186 10.15 -13.52 -8.57
N VAL A 187 11.08 -14.18 -9.26
CA VAL A 187 10.82 -15.11 -10.35
C VAL A 187 11.28 -16.52 -10.00
N ARG A 188 10.56 -17.53 -10.50
CA ARG A 188 10.91 -18.93 -10.35
C ARG A 188 12.09 -19.26 -11.27
N ARG A 189 13.09 -19.93 -10.71
CA ARG A 189 14.20 -20.55 -11.44
C ARG A 189 14.58 -21.85 -10.76
N PRO A 190 15.18 -22.82 -11.49
CA PRO A 190 15.82 -23.97 -10.88
C PRO A 190 16.90 -23.55 -9.87
N ASP A 191 17.05 -24.32 -8.80
CA ASP A 191 18.05 -24.06 -7.77
C ASP A 191 19.46 -23.94 -8.39
N ARG A 192 20.22 -22.95 -7.93
CA ARG A 192 21.59 -22.61 -8.39
C ARG A 192 21.69 -22.08 -9.83
N GLN A 193 20.58 -21.90 -10.55
CA GLN A 193 20.59 -21.31 -11.90
C GLN A 193 20.50 -19.77 -11.86
N LEU A 194 21.50 -19.12 -12.45
CA LEU A 194 21.60 -17.65 -12.54
C LEU A 194 21.04 -17.08 -13.85
N PHE A 195 20.82 -17.91 -14.86
CA PHE A 195 20.28 -17.51 -16.16
C PHE A 195 18.76 -17.72 -16.24
N LEU A 196 18.05 -16.80 -16.88
CA LEU A 196 16.59 -16.81 -17.05
C LEU A 196 16.24 -16.80 -18.54
N GLN A 197 15.38 -17.73 -18.97
CA GLN A 197 14.86 -17.80 -20.34
C GLN A 197 13.37 -17.44 -20.41
N GLU A 198 12.61 -17.79 -19.38
CA GLU A 198 11.17 -17.55 -19.29
C GLU A 198 10.85 -16.78 -18.01
N LEU A 199 9.85 -15.89 -18.09
CA LEU A 199 9.40 -15.10 -16.94
C LEU A 199 8.21 -15.79 -16.27
N GLU A 200 8.48 -16.50 -15.18
CA GLU A 200 7.44 -17.01 -14.28
C GLU A 200 7.64 -16.41 -12.90
N PHE A 201 6.65 -15.72 -12.35
CA PHE A 201 6.73 -15.16 -11.00
C PHE A 201 6.48 -16.23 -9.93
N HIS A 202 6.95 -16.00 -8.70
CA HIS A 202 6.47 -16.76 -7.55
C HIS A 202 4.94 -16.63 -7.38
N GLN A 203 4.33 -17.60 -6.69
CA GLN A 203 2.88 -17.61 -6.44
C GLN A 203 2.51 -17.02 -5.06
N ASP A 204 3.50 -16.84 -4.19
CA ASP A 204 3.36 -16.22 -2.87
C ASP A 204 3.86 -14.77 -2.86
N GLY A 205 4.01 -14.18 -1.66
CA GLY A 205 4.41 -12.79 -1.47
C GLY A 205 5.73 -12.42 -2.16
N ARG A 206 6.66 -13.37 -2.33
CA ARG A 206 7.96 -13.16 -2.98
C ARG A 206 7.83 -12.62 -4.39
N ARG A 207 6.67 -12.82 -5.04
CA ARG A 207 6.39 -12.26 -6.38
C ARG A 207 6.45 -10.73 -6.44
N PHE A 208 6.38 -10.04 -5.30
CA PHE A 208 6.51 -8.58 -5.20
C PHE A 208 7.86 -8.11 -4.63
N GLU A 209 8.85 -9.00 -4.51
CA GLU A 209 10.18 -8.73 -3.93
C GLU A 209 11.29 -8.92 -5.00
N PRO A 210 11.42 -8.02 -5.98
CA PRO A 210 12.22 -8.26 -7.18
C PRO A 210 13.74 -8.29 -6.96
N GLY A 211 14.21 -7.53 -5.97
CA GLY A 211 15.63 -7.24 -5.74
C GLY A 211 16.18 -7.89 -4.49
N ALA A 212 17.47 -7.66 -4.25
CA ALA A 212 18.16 -8.12 -3.04
C ALA A 212 17.37 -7.73 -1.77
N THR A 213 17.13 -8.71 -0.91
CA THR A 213 16.44 -8.50 0.36
C THR A 213 17.28 -7.58 1.26
N PRO A 214 16.69 -6.53 1.87
CA PRO A 214 17.40 -5.68 2.82
C PRO A 214 17.54 -6.40 4.16
N THR A 215 18.47 -7.36 4.24
CA THR A 215 18.58 -8.33 5.33
C THR A 215 18.71 -7.71 6.72
N VAL A 216 19.44 -6.59 6.85
CA VAL A 216 19.58 -5.86 8.12
C VAL A 216 18.24 -5.27 8.59
N LEU A 217 17.45 -4.71 7.66
CA LEU A 217 16.13 -4.16 7.98
C LEU A 217 15.15 -5.29 8.34
N VAL A 218 15.22 -6.42 7.62
CA VAL A 218 14.40 -7.60 7.91
C VAL A 218 14.72 -8.16 9.31
N ALA A 219 16.00 -8.27 9.66
CA ALA A 219 16.40 -8.70 11.00
C ALA A 219 15.93 -7.74 12.10
N GLY A 220 16.01 -6.43 11.87
CA GLY A 220 15.52 -5.42 12.80
C GLY A 220 14.00 -5.47 12.99
N LEU A 221 13.25 -5.63 11.89
CA LEU A 221 11.80 -5.77 11.96
C LEU A 221 11.39 -7.09 12.64
N ALA A 222 12.07 -8.20 12.36
CA ALA A 222 11.82 -9.48 13.01
C ALA A 222 11.98 -9.38 14.54
N ALA A 223 13.08 -8.81 15.01
CA ALA A 223 13.30 -8.62 16.45
C ALA A 223 12.24 -7.69 17.11
N ALA A 224 11.78 -6.67 16.39
CA ALA A 224 10.73 -5.78 16.87
C ALA A 224 9.36 -6.49 16.94
N LEU A 225 9.05 -7.36 15.98
CA LEU A 225 7.86 -8.19 15.98
C LEU A 225 7.89 -9.22 17.11
N ASP A 226 9.04 -9.87 17.36
CA ASP A 226 9.21 -10.80 18.49
C ASP A 226 8.90 -10.09 19.82
N LEU A 227 9.41 -8.87 20.02
CA LEU A 227 9.11 -8.07 21.20
C LEU A 227 7.60 -7.78 21.34
N LEU A 228 6.92 -7.40 20.25
CA LEU A 228 5.48 -7.13 20.28
C LEU A 228 4.67 -8.39 20.58
N LEU A 229 5.06 -9.53 20.02
CA LEU A 229 4.40 -10.82 20.23
C LEU A 229 4.62 -11.34 21.66
N ASP A 230 5.81 -11.12 22.24
CA ASP A 230 6.12 -11.47 23.62
C ASP A 230 5.29 -10.67 24.63
N VAL A 231 5.04 -9.38 24.36
CA VAL A 231 4.16 -8.54 25.19
C VAL A 231 2.69 -8.89 24.97
N GLY A 232 2.31 -9.21 23.73
CA GLY A 232 0.94 -9.49 23.32
C GLY A 232 0.16 -8.24 22.91
N LEU A 233 -0.53 -8.31 21.77
CA LEU A 233 -1.28 -7.18 21.20
C LEU A 233 -2.42 -6.69 22.10
N ASP A 234 -3.06 -7.58 22.87
CA ASP A 234 -4.12 -7.20 23.80
C ASP A 234 -3.62 -6.27 24.91
N GLU A 235 -2.42 -6.53 25.44
CA GLU A 235 -1.81 -5.67 26.46
C GLU A 235 -1.35 -4.33 25.85
N VAL A 236 -0.75 -4.36 24.67
CA VAL A 236 -0.40 -3.14 23.92
C VAL A 236 -1.63 -2.27 23.70
N HIS A 237 -2.70 -2.87 23.16
CA HIS A 237 -3.98 -2.22 22.92
C HIS A 237 -4.54 -1.59 24.20
N ALA A 238 -4.69 -2.40 25.25
CA ALA A 238 -5.25 -1.96 26.52
C ALA A 238 -4.44 -0.81 27.13
N ARG A 239 -3.11 -0.85 27.04
CA ARG A 239 -2.24 0.21 27.57
C ARG A 239 -2.33 1.49 26.75
N VAL A 240 -2.30 1.41 25.42
CA VAL A 240 -2.46 2.58 24.54
C VAL A 240 -3.83 3.24 24.77
N THR A 241 -4.91 2.47 24.79
CA THR A 241 -6.26 2.98 25.04
C THR A 241 -6.39 3.63 26.41
N ARG A 242 -5.79 3.03 27.45
CA ARG A 242 -5.78 3.60 28.81
C ARG A 242 -5.06 4.94 28.86
N HIS A 243 -3.88 5.04 28.26
CA HIS A 243 -3.13 6.28 28.19
C HIS A 243 -3.87 7.35 27.38
N ALA A 244 -4.41 7.00 26.22
CA ALA A 244 -5.20 7.91 25.40
C ALA A 244 -6.39 8.48 26.18
N ARG A 245 -7.18 7.62 26.85
CA ARG A 245 -8.32 8.04 27.67
C ARG A 245 -7.90 8.95 28.83
N MET A 246 -6.84 8.59 29.55
CA MET A 246 -6.35 9.37 30.68
C MET A 246 -5.85 10.74 30.23
N SER A 247 -5.04 10.80 29.17
CA SER A 247 -4.55 12.06 28.60
C SER A 247 -5.70 12.95 28.13
N THR A 248 -6.69 12.41 27.42
CA THR A 248 -7.88 13.16 27.00
C THR A 248 -8.65 13.73 28.18
N GLN A 249 -8.88 12.93 29.23
CA GLN A 249 -9.58 13.41 30.43
C GLN A 249 -8.83 14.54 31.15
N LEU A 250 -7.50 14.44 31.25
CA LEU A 250 -6.68 15.48 31.86
C LEU A 250 -6.73 16.77 31.05
N LEU A 251 -6.57 16.69 29.73
CA LEU A 251 -6.64 17.85 28.84
C LEU A 251 -8.00 18.56 28.93
N LEU A 252 -9.10 17.80 28.88
CA LEU A 252 -10.45 18.36 29.01
C LEU A 252 -10.67 19.04 30.37
N LYS A 253 -10.23 18.42 31.48
CA LYS A 253 -10.33 19.01 32.82
C LYS A 253 -9.50 20.29 32.97
N SER A 254 -8.39 20.39 32.24
CA SER A 254 -7.54 21.58 32.19
C SER A 254 -8.04 22.65 31.22
N GLY A 255 -9.23 22.48 30.61
CA GLY A 255 -9.84 23.48 29.73
C GLY A 255 -9.32 23.48 28.29
N TRP A 256 -8.55 22.47 27.88
CA TRP A 256 -8.09 22.33 26.50
C TRP A 256 -9.16 21.69 25.62
N ARG A 257 -9.17 22.11 24.34
CA ARG A 257 -9.94 21.43 23.29
C ARG A 257 -9.13 20.27 22.73
N VAL A 258 -9.67 19.07 22.81
CA VAL A 258 -9.09 17.87 22.19
C VAL A 258 -9.67 17.70 20.78
N GLY A 259 -8.81 17.61 19.78
CA GLY A 259 -9.21 17.45 18.37
C GLY A 259 -9.51 16.00 17.99
N SER A 260 -8.91 15.05 18.70
CA SER A 260 -9.23 13.62 18.59
C SER A 260 -10.66 13.35 19.08
N PRO A 261 -11.44 12.53 18.34
CA PRO A 261 -12.83 12.23 18.63
C PRO A 261 -13.06 11.37 19.88
#